data_AF-A0A553Y6S6-F1
#
_entry.id   AF-A0A553Y6S6-F1
#
_cell.length_a   1.000
_cell.length_b   1.000
_cell.length_c   1.000
_cell.angle_alpha   90.00
_cell.angle_beta   90.00
_cell.angle_gamma   90.00
#
_symmetry.space_group_name_H-M   'P 1'
#
loop_
_entity.id
_entity.type
_entity.pdbx_description
1 polymer ?
#
loop_
_entity_poly.entity_id
_entity_poly.type
_entity_poly.pdbx_seq_one_letter_code
_entity_poly.pdbx_strand_id
1 'polypeptide(L)'
;MVWTGEWVARRLGVSLSGGDQLPGLLGLALRRNPKRAHLLVSHVLGKHVPQRPGVVHGVGVGLGRRVRALLGDDAASRAVVLGYAETATGLGHSVADGLGLAPYLHSTRRPVEGVAPAGGFEEEHSHATSHLLLPEDPALLAGDGPLVLVDDEFSTGRTVLNTIKALHARFPRQRYVVVALVDMRSEGDRRHLEKFAADLGARVDLLALAAGGVRLPADVLRRGQELVAAHDAPEEAPPAAPQNAAVRTDLAWPDGLPDGGRHGFTPAHRARLDAALPAMADRLRDHLGAARRVLVLGNEELMYAPLRLAHALDQRLGAPDGFGALDAERAAETWAADGAGHDDGPAVFFSTTTRSPVLAVDDPGYALRTRLTFPAHDDPADGPGPRHAYN
;
A
#
# COMPACT_ATOMS: atom_id res chain seq x y z
N MET A 1 -20.85 4.25 -14.54
CA MET A 1 -21.08 2.90 -13.98
C MET A 1 -19.97 2.64 -12.98
N VAL A 2 -20.33 2.21 -11.77
CA VAL A 2 -19.41 1.97 -10.65
C VAL A 2 -18.70 0.64 -10.88
N TRP A 3 -17.38 0.60 -10.68
CA TRP A 3 -16.64 -0.66 -10.64
C TRP A 3 -17.17 -1.51 -9.47
N THR A 4 -17.93 -2.57 -9.77
CA THR A 4 -18.57 -3.43 -8.76
C THR A 4 -17.66 -4.54 -8.23
N GLY A 5 -16.42 -4.64 -8.74
CA GLY A 5 -15.53 -5.78 -8.45
C GLY A 5 -15.91 -7.09 -9.17
N GLU A 6 -17.07 -7.16 -9.82
CA GLU A 6 -17.62 -8.43 -10.33
C GLU A 6 -17.16 -8.81 -11.75
N TRP A 7 -16.53 -7.89 -12.50
CA TRP A 7 -16.16 -8.15 -13.91
C TRP A 7 -15.26 -9.37 -14.06
N VAL A 8 -14.23 -9.47 -13.21
CA VAL A 8 -13.30 -10.61 -13.16
C VAL A 8 -13.98 -11.82 -12.53
N ALA A 9 -14.74 -11.62 -11.44
CA ALA A 9 -15.46 -12.69 -10.75
C ALA A 9 -16.36 -13.48 -11.71
N ARG A 10 -17.20 -12.78 -12.50
CA ARG A 10 -18.10 -13.38 -13.48
C ARG A 10 -17.38 -14.11 -14.61
N ARG A 11 -16.31 -13.51 -15.16
CA ARG A 11 -15.60 -14.07 -16.32
C ARG A 11 -14.67 -15.23 -15.95
N LEU A 12 -14.04 -15.18 -14.78
CA LEU A 12 -13.18 -16.26 -14.29
C LEU A 12 -13.93 -17.31 -13.49
N GLY A 13 -15.15 -17.05 -13.03
CA GLY A 13 -15.86 -17.90 -12.06
C GLY A 13 -15.22 -17.87 -10.66
N VAL A 14 -14.51 -16.78 -10.33
CA VAL A 14 -13.93 -16.57 -9.00
C VAL A 14 -15.03 -16.09 -8.06
N SER A 15 -15.14 -16.68 -6.88
CA SER A 15 -16.03 -16.17 -5.83
C SER A 15 -15.24 -15.63 -4.65
N LEU A 16 -15.66 -14.46 -4.18
CA LEU A 16 -15.23 -13.88 -2.91
C LEU A 16 -16.30 -14.19 -1.87
N SER A 17 -15.88 -14.72 -0.72
CA SER A 17 -16.71 -14.84 0.47
C SER A 17 -16.21 -13.87 1.54
N GLY A 18 -17.08 -13.31 2.36
CA GLY A 18 -16.69 -12.41 3.44
C GLY A 18 -17.90 -11.62 3.95
N GLY A 19 -17.67 -10.75 4.94
CA GLY A 19 -18.69 -9.80 5.39
C GLY A 19 -18.95 -8.69 4.38
N ASP A 20 -20.06 -7.98 4.56
CA ASP A 20 -20.55 -6.91 3.65
C ASP A 20 -19.56 -5.76 3.41
N GLN A 21 -18.54 -5.65 4.26
CA GLN A 21 -17.45 -4.67 4.16
C GLN A 21 -16.45 -4.99 3.01
N LEU A 22 -16.31 -6.27 2.62
CA LEU A 22 -15.24 -6.71 1.72
C LEU A 22 -15.31 -6.09 0.31
N PRO A 23 -16.49 -5.98 -0.34
CA PRO A 23 -16.62 -5.29 -1.63
C PRO A 23 -16.24 -3.80 -1.58
N GLY A 24 -16.38 -3.16 -0.41
CA GLY A 24 -15.94 -1.79 -0.17
C GLY A 24 -14.44 -1.65 0.08
N LEU A 25 -13.69 -2.74 0.21
CA LEU A 25 -12.24 -2.69 0.42
C LEU A 25 -11.47 -3.18 -0.79
N LEU A 26 -12.00 -4.19 -1.48
CA LEU A 26 -11.32 -4.85 -2.58
C LEU A 26 -12.26 -5.11 -3.77
N GLY A 27 -11.69 -5.05 -4.97
CA GLY A 27 -12.22 -5.74 -6.13
C GLY A 27 -11.15 -6.61 -6.79
N LEU A 28 -11.45 -7.07 -8.00
CA LEU A 28 -10.58 -7.99 -8.75
C LEU A 28 -10.10 -7.38 -10.08
N ALA A 29 -8.83 -7.61 -10.39
CA ALA A 29 -8.21 -7.38 -11.69
C ALA A 29 -7.46 -8.65 -12.17
N LEU A 30 -6.97 -8.63 -13.41
CA LEU A 30 -6.19 -9.72 -14.01
C LEU A 30 -4.70 -9.40 -14.04
N ARG A 31 -3.89 -10.31 -13.50
CA ARG A 31 -2.43 -10.23 -13.62
C ARG A 31 -1.98 -10.75 -14.97
N ARG A 32 -0.89 -10.18 -15.48
CA ARG A 32 -0.12 -10.80 -16.58
C ARG A 32 0.88 -11.79 -15.98
N ASN A 33 0.39 -12.94 -15.51
CA ASN A 33 1.22 -13.94 -14.84
C ASN A 33 0.72 -15.39 -15.09
N PRO A 34 1.61 -16.32 -15.50
CA PRO A 34 1.21 -17.69 -15.83
C PRO A 34 0.80 -18.53 -14.61
N LYS A 35 1.20 -18.14 -13.40
CA LYS A 35 0.96 -18.89 -12.16
C LYS A 35 -0.22 -18.35 -11.35
N ARG A 36 -0.63 -17.09 -11.57
CA ARG A 36 -1.71 -16.43 -10.82
C ARG A 36 -2.48 -15.49 -11.73
N ALA A 37 -3.74 -15.82 -12.02
CA ALA A 37 -4.58 -15.04 -12.92
C ALA A 37 -5.19 -13.78 -12.29
N HIS A 38 -5.59 -13.83 -11.01
CA HIS A 38 -6.31 -12.74 -10.35
C HIS A 38 -5.37 -11.86 -9.50
N LEU A 39 -5.77 -10.61 -9.32
CA LEU A 39 -5.20 -9.63 -8.39
C LEU A 39 -6.33 -9.06 -7.55
N LEU A 40 -6.16 -9.04 -6.23
CA LEU A 40 -7.00 -8.22 -5.37
C LEU A 40 -6.53 -6.78 -5.48
N VAL A 41 -7.45 -5.89 -5.87
CA VAL A 41 -7.19 -4.47 -6.05
C VAL A 41 -7.86 -3.73 -4.91
N SER A 42 -7.04 -3.09 -4.07
CA SER A 42 -7.56 -2.28 -2.97
C SER A 42 -8.16 -0.97 -3.48
N HIS A 43 -9.37 -0.69 -3.00
CA HIS A 43 -10.04 0.59 -3.18
C HIS A 43 -9.53 1.69 -2.25
N VAL A 44 -8.89 1.32 -1.13
CA VAL A 44 -8.53 2.25 -0.06
C VAL A 44 -7.03 2.53 0.02
N LEU A 45 -6.19 1.84 -0.75
CA LEU A 45 -4.74 1.94 -0.65
C LEU A 45 -4.11 2.95 -1.62
N GLY A 46 -4.82 3.36 -2.67
CA GLY A 46 -4.27 4.21 -3.74
C GLY A 46 -3.22 3.49 -4.62
N LYS A 47 -3.01 2.17 -4.48
CA LYS A 47 -1.91 1.47 -5.17
C LYS A 47 -2.10 1.36 -6.68
N HIS A 48 -3.29 0.94 -7.12
CA HIS A 48 -3.59 0.75 -8.55
C HIS A 48 -4.72 1.64 -9.04
N VAL A 49 -5.61 2.07 -8.14
CA VAL A 49 -6.72 2.98 -8.42
C VAL A 49 -6.52 4.21 -7.56
N PRO A 50 -6.53 5.44 -8.12
CA PRO A 50 -6.40 6.64 -7.34
C PRO A 50 -7.51 6.78 -6.33
N GLN A 51 -7.16 7.29 -5.16
CA GLN A 51 -8.09 7.45 -4.05
C GLN A 51 -7.85 8.79 -3.36
N ARG A 52 -8.88 9.33 -2.70
CA ARG A 52 -8.78 10.50 -1.84
C ARG A 52 -7.68 10.26 -0.79
N PRO A 53 -6.71 11.17 -0.65
CA PRO A 53 -5.58 10.96 0.25
C PRO A 53 -6.01 10.83 1.72
N GLY A 54 -7.09 11.51 2.12
CA GLY A 54 -7.69 11.35 3.46
C GLY A 54 -8.21 9.93 3.75
N VAL A 55 -8.76 9.24 2.74
CA VAL A 55 -9.18 7.83 2.87
C VAL A 55 -7.95 6.94 3.04
N VAL A 56 -6.95 7.10 2.16
CA VAL A 56 -5.74 6.25 2.17
C VAL A 56 -4.98 6.36 3.49
N HIS A 57 -4.72 7.59 3.94
CA HIS A 57 -4.02 7.83 5.21
C HIS A 57 -4.90 7.45 6.42
N GLY A 58 -6.18 7.83 6.40
CA GLY A 58 -7.11 7.60 7.49
C GLY A 58 -7.32 6.12 7.82
N VAL A 59 -7.42 5.26 6.79
CA VAL A 59 -7.57 3.81 6.98
C VAL A 59 -6.36 3.21 7.72
N GLY A 60 -5.14 3.58 7.31
CA GLY A 60 -3.93 3.12 8.00
C GLY A 60 -3.83 3.67 9.42
N VAL A 61 -4.15 4.94 9.65
CA VAL A 61 -4.20 5.55 10.99
C VAL A 61 -5.20 4.82 11.89
N GLY A 62 -6.39 4.48 11.38
CA GLY A 62 -7.39 3.70 12.11
C GLY A 62 -6.87 2.33 12.56
N LEU A 63 -6.18 1.61 11.66
CA LEU A 63 -5.50 0.35 12.00
C LEU A 63 -4.42 0.56 13.07
N GLY A 64 -3.61 1.60 12.97
CA GLY A 64 -2.60 1.97 13.97
C GLY A 64 -3.18 2.22 15.36
N ARG A 65 -4.32 2.91 15.45
CA ARG A 65 -5.04 3.12 16.71
C ARG A 65 -5.54 1.81 17.32
N ARG A 66 -6.01 0.87 16.49
CA ARG A 66 -6.40 -0.49 16.95
C ARG A 66 -5.19 -1.28 17.46
N VAL A 67 -4.03 -1.16 16.81
CA VAL A 67 -2.77 -1.74 17.31
C VAL A 67 -2.40 -1.15 18.67
N ARG A 68 -2.49 0.18 18.83
CA ARG A 68 -2.23 0.85 20.12
C ARG A 68 -3.15 0.34 21.22
N ALA A 69 -4.44 0.23 20.94
CA ALA A 69 -5.42 -0.31 21.90
C ALA A 69 -5.12 -1.77 22.29
N LEU A 70 -4.65 -2.59 21.35
CA LEU A 70 -4.27 -3.98 21.60
C LEU A 70 -2.99 -4.14 22.43
N LEU A 71 -2.01 -3.25 22.23
CA LEU A 71 -0.71 -3.31 22.88
C LEU A 71 -0.70 -2.58 24.24
N GLY A 72 -1.46 -1.50 24.37
CA GLY A 72 -1.30 -0.52 25.44
C GLY A 72 -0.08 0.38 25.20
N ASP A 73 -0.06 1.55 25.84
CA ASP A 73 0.95 2.59 25.60
C ASP A 73 2.38 2.15 25.95
N ASP A 74 2.55 1.39 27.02
CA ASP A 74 3.86 0.86 27.44
C ASP A 74 4.48 -0.02 26.34
N ALA A 75 3.76 -1.05 25.88
CA ALA A 75 4.28 -1.94 24.85
C ALA A 75 4.36 -1.24 23.49
N ALA A 76 3.41 -0.35 23.17
CA ALA A 76 3.44 0.44 21.93
C ALA A 76 4.66 1.37 21.84
N SER A 77 5.12 1.94 22.98
CA SER A 77 6.31 2.80 23.01
C SER A 77 7.63 2.06 22.74
N ARG A 78 7.65 0.75 22.97
CA ARG A 78 8.79 -0.14 22.66
C ARG A 78 8.63 -0.89 21.33
N ALA A 79 7.52 -0.69 20.63
CA ALA A 79 7.22 -1.41 19.41
C ALA A 79 8.03 -0.87 18.22
N VAL A 80 8.14 -1.67 17.17
CA VAL A 80 8.59 -1.23 15.84
C VAL A 80 7.53 -1.63 14.84
N VAL A 81 7.18 -0.72 13.93
CA VAL A 81 6.29 -1.02 12.80
C VAL A 81 7.14 -1.31 11.57
N LEU A 82 6.89 -2.45 10.93
CA LEU A 82 7.58 -2.91 9.73
C LEU A 82 6.57 -3.13 8.60
N GLY A 83 6.65 -2.34 7.53
CA GLY A 83 5.82 -2.52 6.33
C GLY A 83 6.50 -3.35 5.24
N TYR A 84 5.71 -4.12 4.49
CA TYR A 84 6.20 -4.86 3.34
C TYR A 84 6.25 -3.97 2.09
N ALA A 85 7.45 -3.84 1.49
CA ALA A 85 7.53 -3.28 0.16
C ALA A 85 6.89 -4.22 -0.87
N GLU A 86 6.30 -3.70 -1.93
CA GLU A 86 6.18 -2.27 -2.24
C GLU A 86 4.87 -1.69 -1.71
N THR A 87 3.81 -2.50 -1.79
CA THR A 87 2.41 -2.07 -1.66
C THR A 87 2.05 -1.55 -0.27
N ALA A 88 2.62 -2.11 0.79
CA ALA A 88 2.31 -1.73 2.16
C ALA A 88 3.26 -0.68 2.75
N THR A 89 4.14 -0.06 1.95
CA THR A 89 5.04 1.02 2.43
C THR A 89 4.25 2.25 2.94
N GLY A 90 3.29 2.73 2.15
CA GLY A 90 2.41 3.84 2.57
C GLY A 90 1.45 3.46 3.70
N LEU A 91 0.90 2.24 3.65
CA LEU A 91 0.01 1.71 4.69
C LEU A 91 0.73 1.58 6.03
N GLY A 92 1.94 1.01 6.04
CA GLY A 92 2.72 0.80 7.24
C GLY A 92 3.12 2.10 7.93
N HIS A 93 3.50 3.13 7.17
CA HIS A 93 3.68 4.47 7.73
C HIS A 93 2.40 5.00 8.37
N SER A 94 1.27 4.88 7.69
CA SER A 94 -0.02 5.34 8.22
C SER A 94 -0.43 4.58 9.49
N VAL A 95 -0.11 3.29 9.59
CA VAL A 95 -0.25 2.48 10.82
C VAL A 95 0.67 3.00 11.92
N ALA A 96 1.93 3.34 11.62
CA ALA A 96 2.84 3.94 12.60
C ALA A 96 2.37 5.32 13.08
N ASP A 97 1.76 6.12 12.19
CA ASP A 97 1.10 7.38 12.54
C ASP A 97 -0.03 7.17 13.54
N GLY A 98 -0.92 6.19 13.28
CA GLY A 98 -2.02 5.85 14.18
C GLY A 98 -1.57 5.25 15.51
N LEU A 99 -0.51 4.45 15.50
CA LEU A 99 0.11 3.91 16.72
C LEU A 99 0.78 5.04 17.53
N GLY A 100 1.35 6.03 16.85
CA GLY A 100 1.85 7.28 17.43
C GLY A 100 3.22 7.17 18.08
N LEU A 101 3.52 6.07 18.78
CA LEU A 101 4.69 5.98 19.67
C LEU A 101 5.90 5.25 19.06
N ALA A 102 5.69 4.45 18.02
CA ALA A 102 6.70 3.57 17.46
C ALA A 102 7.40 4.18 16.22
N PRO A 103 8.69 3.88 16.00
CA PRO A 103 9.33 4.10 14.72
C PRO A 103 8.80 3.14 13.64
N TYR A 104 8.94 3.55 12.39
CA TYR A 104 8.58 2.79 11.20
C TYR A 104 9.81 2.42 10.38
N LEU A 105 9.84 1.17 9.90
CA LEU A 105 10.76 0.67 8.89
C LEU A 105 9.92 0.03 7.77
N HIS A 106 10.40 0.02 6.53
CA HIS A 106 9.86 -0.91 5.53
C HIS A 106 10.97 -1.73 4.89
N SER A 107 10.60 -2.93 4.44
CA SER A 107 11.50 -3.70 3.60
C SER A 107 11.72 -3.01 2.26
N THR A 108 12.78 -3.39 1.55
CA THR A 108 13.05 -2.90 0.19
C THR A 108 13.67 -4.01 -0.65
N ARG A 109 13.52 -3.91 -1.96
CA ARG A 109 14.25 -4.79 -2.91
C ARG A 109 15.49 -4.10 -3.48
N ARG A 110 15.77 -2.87 -3.04
CA ARG A 110 16.86 -2.04 -3.53
C ARG A 110 18.04 -2.14 -2.55
N PRO A 111 19.13 -2.84 -2.91
CA PRO A 111 20.34 -2.78 -2.11
C PRO A 111 20.90 -1.35 -2.13
N VAL A 112 21.52 -0.93 -1.03
CA VAL A 112 22.24 0.34 -0.95
C VAL A 112 23.71 0.02 -0.75
N GLU A 113 24.57 0.53 -1.63
CA GLU A 113 26.00 0.31 -1.57
C GLU A 113 26.56 0.77 -0.21
N GLY A 114 27.35 -0.09 0.43
CA GLY A 114 27.95 0.18 1.74
C GLY A 114 27.00 -0.01 2.95
N VAL A 115 25.71 -0.30 2.75
CA VAL A 115 24.75 -0.53 3.85
C VAL A 115 24.50 -2.03 4.02
N ALA A 116 24.94 -2.58 5.15
CA ALA A 116 24.71 -3.98 5.49
C ALA A 116 23.25 -4.22 5.93
N PRO A 117 22.54 -5.23 5.38
CA PRO A 117 21.20 -5.56 5.82
C PRO A 117 21.16 -6.03 7.28
N ALA A 118 20.25 -5.44 8.08
CA ALA A 118 19.95 -5.90 9.44
C ALA A 118 19.19 -7.24 9.43
N GLY A 119 18.50 -7.53 8.33
CA GLY A 119 17.81 -8.79 8.08
C GLY A 119 17.25 -8.82 6.65
N GLY A 120 16.63 -9.94 6.30
CA GLY A 120 15.94 -10.11 5.04
C GLY A 120 15.09 -11.38 5.01
N PHE A 121 14.21 -11.49 4.03
CA PHE A 121 13.34 -12.65 3.84
C PHE A 121 12.97 -12.84 2.36
N GLU A 122 12.66 -14.08 2.00
CA GLU A 122 12.27 -14.46 0.63
C GLU A 122 10.75 -14.49 0.48
N GLU A 123 10.25 -13.95 -0.63
CA GLU A 123 8.87 -14.17 -1.09
C GLU A 123 8.82 -15.35 -2.05
N GLU A 124 8.21 -16.47 -1.64
CA GLU A 124 8.18 -17.74 -2.39
C GLU A 124 7.41 -17.70 -3.72
N HIS A 125 6.87 -16.54 -4.11
CA HIS A 125 6.09 -16.37 -5.34
C HIS A 125 6.71 -15.41 -6.36
N SER A 126 7.95 -14.99 -6.18
CA SER A 126 8.74 -14.29 -7.20
C SER A 126 10.11 -14.94 -7.29
N HIS A 127 10.49 -15.40 -8.48
CA HIS A 127 11.67 -16.23 -8.73
C HIS A 127 13.05 -15.57 -8.45
N ALA A 128 13.15 -14.37 -7.85
CA ALA A 128 14.46 -13.72 -7.68
C ALA A 128 14.58 -12.54 -6.67
N THR A 129 13.66 -12.29 -5.74
CA THR A 129 13.75 -11.04 -4.94
C THR A 129 13.66 -11.24 -3.45
N SER A 130 14.82 -11.21 -2.82
CA SER A 130 14.99 -11.05 -1.38
C SER A 130 14.51 -9.64 -0.97
N HIS A 131 13.73 -9.59 0.11
CA HIS A 131 13.46 -8.35 0.81
C HIS A 131 14.59 -8.07 1.78
N LEU A 132 15.08 -6.82 1.78
CA LEU A 132 16.13 -6.32 2.66
C LEU A 132 15.53 -5.40 3.72
N LEU A 133 16.07 -5.45 4.93
CA LEU A 133 15.85 -4.46 5.98
C LEU A 133 17.13 -3.65 6.17
N LEU A 134 17.07 -2.36 5.84
CA LEU A 134 18.24 -1.47 5.79
C LEU A 134 18.11 -0.29 6.77
N PRO A 135 17.84 -0.49 8.08
CA PRO A 135 17.74 0.64 9.00
C PRO A 135 19.07 1.38 9.10
N GLU A 136 19.03 2.72 9.16
CA GLU A 136 20.22 3.56 9.38
C GLU A 136 20.81 3.27 10.77
N ASP A 137 19.97 3.11 11.78
CA ASP A 137 20.34 2.63 13.11
C ASP A 137 20.21 1.09 13.17
N PRO A 138 21.33 0.34 13.26
CA PRO A 138 21.28 -1.12 13.37
C PRO A 138 20.57 -1.63 14.64
N ALA A 139 20.45 -0.78 15.67
CA ALA A 139 19.77 -1.12 16.92
C ALA A 139 18.24 -1.02 16.82
N LEU A 140 17.69 -0.46 15.74
CA LEU A 140 16.24 -0.28 15.57
C LEU A 140 15.45 -1.58 15.81
N LEU A 141 15.98 -2.70 15.31
CA LEU A 141 15.36 -4.03 15.45
C LEU A 141 15.88 -4.82 16.66
N ALA A 142 16.84 -4.30 17.43
CA ALA A 142 17.51 -5.05 18.50
C ALA A 142 16.74 -5.09 19.83
N GLY A 143 15.70 -4.27 20.00
CA GLY A 143 14.86 -4.29 21.21
C GLY A 143 14.07 -5.60 21.41
N ASP A 144 13.34 -5.70 22.52
CA ASP A 144 12.51 -6.85 22.90
C ASP A 144 10.99 -6.58 22.79
N GLY A 145 10.60 -5.34 22.52
CA GLY A 145 9.21 -4.91 22.38
C GLY A 145 8.46 -5.54 21.19
N PRO A 146 7.16 -5.28 21.03
CA PRO A 146 6.37 -5.88 19.95
C PRO A 146 6.88 -5.52 18.56
N LEU A 147 6.83 -6.46 17.62
CA LEU A 147 7.02 -6.17 16.19
C LEU A 147 5.67 -6.18 15.47
N VAL A 148 5.32 -5.04 14.88
CA VAL A 148 4.07 -4.86 14.13
C VAL A 148 4.39 -5.01 12.63
N LEU A 149 3.86 -6.04 11.98
CA LEU A 149 4.10 -6.38 10.58
C LEU A 149 2.90 -5.96 9.75
N VAL A 150 3.08 -5.06 8.78
CA VAL A 150 1.99 -4.46 8.01
C VAL A 150 2.09 -4.85 6.54
N ASP A 151 1.07 -5.56 6.06
CA ASP A 151 0.87 -5.90 4.65
C ASP A 151 -0.50 -5.37 4.16
N ASP A 152 -0.79 -5.41 2.87
CA ASP A 152 -2.12 -5.04 2.36
C ASP A 152 -3.13 -6.19 2.51
N GLU A 153 -2.69 -7.43 2.28
CA GLU A 153 -3.51 -8.64 2.36
C GLU A 153 -2.81 -9.75 3.14
N PHE A 154 -3.53 -10.42 4.04
CA PHE A 154 -3.05 -11.65 4.68
C PHE A 154 -3.69 -12.90 4.04
N SER A 155 -2.94 -13.60 3.18
CA SER A 155 -3.42 -14.79 2.45
C SER A 155 -2.95 -16.11 3.08
N THR A 156 -1.93 -16.79 2.56
CA THR A 156 -1.38 -18.02 3.21
C THR A 156 -0.53 -17.71 4.44
N GLY A 157 -0.13 -16.45 4.59
CA GLY A 157 0.74 -15.97 5.67
C GLY A 157 2.21 -16.39 5.57
N ARG A 158 2.61 -17.19 4.58
CA ARG A 158 3.99 -17.71 4.43
C ARG A 158 5.06 -16.61 4.50
N THR A 159 4.88 -15.49 3.78
CA THR A 159 5.82 -14.35 3.81
C THR A 159 6.02 -13.81 5.22
N VAL A 160 4.92 -13.55 5.94
CA VAL A 160 4.95 -13.05 7.33
C VAL A 160 5.59 -14.07 8.27
N LEU A 161 5.23 -15.34 8.16
CA LEU A 161 5.81 -16.41 8.99
C LEU A 161 7.32 -16.56 8.78
N ASN A 162 7.77 -16.52 7.52
CA ASN A 162 9.19 -16.55 7.17
C ASN A 162 9.91 -15.31 7.72
N THR A 163 9.28 -14.14 7.63
CA THR A 163 9.81 -12.89 8.20
C THR A 163 9.95 -13.00 9.72
N ILE A 164 8.90 -13.45 10.42
CA ILE A 164 8.92 -13.63 11.88
C ILE A 164 10.01 -14.63 12.24
N LYS A 165 10.11 -15.77 11.56
CA LYS A 165 11.13 -16.79 11.84
C LYS A 165 12.55 -16.22 11.68
N ALA A 166 12.82 -15.52 10.58
CA ALA A 166 14.12 -14.93 10.30
C ALA A 166 14.50 -13.86 11.34
N LEU A 167 13.57 -12.97 11.67
CA LEU A 167 13.80 -11.92 12.65
C LEU A 167 13.87 -12.46 14.08
N HIS A 168 13.02 -13.40 14.46
CA HIS A 168 13.00 -13.97 15.81
C HIS A 168 14.30 -14.71 16.14
N ALA A 169 14.94 -15.33 15.16
CA ALA A 169 16.23 -15.99 15.34
C ALA A 169 17.36 -15.03 15.76
N ARG A 170 17.25 -13.75 15.39
CA ARG A 170 18.26 -12.71 15.68
C ARG A 170 17.81 -11.72 16.76
N PHE A 171 16.54 -11.39 16.76
CA PHE A 171 15.87 -10.38 17.57
C PHE A 171 14.55 -10.97 18.12
N PRO A 172 14.63 -11.91 19.08
CA PRO A 172 13.45 -12.61 19.57
C PRO A 172 12.49 -11.62 20.24
N ARG A 173 11.21 -11.68 19.85
CA ARG A 173 10.13 -10.89 20.47
C ARG A 173 9.13 -11.82 21.13
N GLN A 174 8.59 -11.38 22.26
CA GLN A 174 7.48 -12.10 22.92
C GLN A 174 6.14 -11.92 22.18
N ARG A 175 6.02 -10.83 21.40
CA ARG A 175 4.76 -10.46 20.75
C ARG A 175 4.98 -9.93 19.33
N TYR A 176 4.17 -10.43 18.42
CA TYR A 176 4.05 -9.98 17.04
C TYR A 176 2.60 -9.56 16.78
N VAL A 177 2.40 -8.49 16.03
CA VAL A 177 1.07 -8.05 15.57
C VAL A 177 1.11 -7.96 14.06
N VAL A 178 0.35 -8.81 13.38
CA VAL A 178 0.18 -8.75 11.94
C VAL A 178 -1.00 -7.83 11.64
N VAL A 179 -0.82 -6.90 10.71
CA VAL A 179 -1.82 -5.91 10.32
C VAL A 179 -2.03 -6.01 8.82
N ALA A 180 -3.29 -6.13 8.39
CA ALA A 180 -3.66 -6.13 6.98
C ALA A 180 -4.95 -5.34 6.74
N LEU A 181 -5.22 -4.94 5.50
CA LEU A 181 -6.56 -4.45 5.15
C LEU A 181 -7.55 -5.61 5.24
N VAL A 182 -7.16 -6.78 4.75
CA VAL A 182 -8.02 -7.98 4.73
C VAL A 182 -7.30 -9.24 5.21
N ASP A 183 -8.03 -10.13 5.87
CA ASP A 183 -7.62 -11.51 6.16
C ASP A 183 -8.34 -12.48 5.21
N MET A 184 -7.60 -13.07 4.27
CA MET A 184 -8.09 -13.99 3.24
C MET A 184 -7.68 -15.45 3.51
N ARG A 185 -7.19 -15.75 4.73
CA ARG A 185 -6.76 -17.10 5.14
C ARG A 185 -7.87 -18.13 5.09
N SER A 186 -7.50 -19.34 4.69
CA SER A 186 -8.30 -20.52 4.97
C SER A 186 -8.23 -20.92 6.45
N GLU A 187 -9.15 -21.78 6.88
CA GLU A 187 -9.08 -22.43 8.20
C GLU A 187 -7.76 -23.20 8.42
N GLY A 188 -7.17 -23.75 7.34
CA GLY A 188 -5.87 -24.41 7.41
C GLY A 188 -4.75 -23.44 7.74
N ASP A 189 -4.74 -22.27 7.09
CA ASP A 189 -3.72 -21.23 7.30
C ASP A 189 -3.85 -20.61 8.70
N ARG A 190 -5.07 -20.49 9.23
CA ARG A 190 -5.33 -20.04 10.61
C ARG A 190 -4.70 -20.98 11.64
N ARG A 191 -4.97 -22.28 11.55
CA ARG A 191 -4.35 -23.30 12.42
C ARG A 191 -2.83 -23.36 12.25
N HIS A 192 -2.33 -23.13 11.04
CA HIS A 192 -0.90 -23.10 10.79
C HIS A 192 -0.22 -21.94 11.52
N LEU A 193 -0.83 -20.74 11.55
CA LEU A 193 -0.34 -19.60 12.33
C LEU A 193 -0.33 -19.90 13.84
N GLU A 194 -1.41 -20.49 14.36
CA GLU A 194 -1.51 -20.84 15.78
C GLU A 194 -0.41 -21.83 16.19
N LYS A 195 -0.21 -22.88 15.39
CA LYS A 195 0.87 -23.84 15.61
C LYS A 195 2.24 -23.16 15.53
N PHE A 196 2.47 -22.33 14.52
CA PHE A 196 3.72 -21.60 14.37
C PHE A 196 4.03 -20.72 15.59
N ALA A 197 3.04 -19.98 16.09
CA ALA A 197 3.20 -19.13 17.28
C ALA A 197 3.55 -19.96 18.53
N ALA A 198 2.88 -21.11 18.71
CA ALA A 198 3.17 -22.04 19.80
C ALA A 198 4.58 -22.64 19.70
N ASP A 199 4.98 -23.09 18.52
CA ASP A 199 6.32 -23.66 18.26
C ASP A 199 7.43 -22.62 18.49
N LEU A 200 7.16 -21.34 18.22
CA LEU A 200 8.09 -20.24 18.44
C LEU A 200 8.16 -19.78 19.91
N GLY A 201 7.16 -20.12 20.74
CA GLY A 201 7.03 -19.60 22.10
C GLY A 201 6.70 -18.10 22.15
N ALA A 202 6.03 -17.57 21.12
CA ALA A 202 5.67 -16.16 21.00
C ALA A 202 4.17 -15.98 20.73
N ARG A 203 3.61 -14.85 21.14
CA ARG A 203 2.23 -14.47 20.80
C ARG A 203 2.20 -13.80 19.44
N VAL A 204 1.30 -14.24 18.56
CA VAL A 204 1.04 -13.58 17.27
C VAL A 204 -0.44 -13.19 17.20
N ASP A 205 -0.70 -11.88 17.25
CA ASP A 205 -2.04 -11.31 17.04
C ASP A 205 -2.22 -10.92 15.56
N LEU A 206 -3.45 -10.96 15.04
CA LEU A 206 -3.80 -10.45 13.71
C LEU A 206 -4.90 -9.39 13.83
N LEU A 207 -4.72 -8.25 13.15
CA LEU A 207 -5.71 -7.20 13.00
C LEU A 207 -5.97 -6.93 11.51
N ALA A 208 -7.22 -7.12 11.09
CA ALA A 208 -7.70 -6.76 9.76
C ALA A 208 -8.98 -5.90 9.82
N LEU A 209 -9.28 -5.18 8.74
CA LEU A 209 -10.56 -4.45 8.62
C LEU A 209 -11.70 -5.40 8.26
N ALA A 210 -11.43 -6.36 7.39
CA ALA A 210 -12.38 -7.40 7.02
C ALA A 210 -11.71 -8.77 6.93
N ALA A 211 -12.51 -9.82 7.00
CA ALA A 211 -12.09 -11.18 6.74
C ALA A 211 -12.95 -11.78 5.62
N GLY A 212 -12.33 -12.63 4.83
CA GLY A 212 -12.96 -13.26 3.69
C GLY A 212 -12.20 -14.48 3.20
N GLY A 213 -12.48 -14.86 1.96
CA GLY A 213 -11.83 -15.95 1.27
C GLY A 213 -12.06 -15.88 -0.22
N VAL A 214 -11.14 -16.45 -0.98
CA VAL A 214 -11.21 -16.54 -2.44
C VAL A 214 -11.33 -17.99 -2.84
N ARG A 215 -12.35 -18.32 -3.63
CA ARG A 215 -12.45 -19.62 -4.30
C ARG A 215 -12.15 -19.47 -5.77
N LEU A 216 -11.18 -20.24 -6.24
CA LEU A 216 -10.77 -20.27 -7.63
C LEU A 216 -11.25 -21.58 -8.28
N PRO A 217 -11.86 -21.53 -9.47
CA PRO A 217 -12.15 -22.74 -10.22
C PRO A 217 -10.86 -23.38 -10.76
N ALA A 218 -10.89 -24.69 -11.02
CA ALA A 218 -9.70 -25.44 -11.44
C ALA A 218 -9.06 -24.91 -12.75
N ASP A 219 -9.87 -24.33 -13.64
CA ASP A 219 -9.46 -23.78 -14.93
C ASP A 219 -9.21 -22.26 -14.91
N VAL A 220 -9.12 -21.63 -13.73
CA VAL A 220 -8.94 -20.18 -13.58
C VAL A 220 -7.73 -19.64 -14.33
N LEU A 221 -6.62 -20.39 -14.37
CA LEU A 221 -5.38 -19.96 -15.04
C LEU A 221 -5.56 -19.93 -16.55
N ARG A 222 -6.19 -20.97 -17.11
CA ARG A 222 -6.52 -21.06 -18.54
C ARG A 222 -7.45 -19.90 -18.94
N ARG A 223 -8.56 -19.71 -18.21
CA ARG A 223 -9.52 -18.61 -18.46
C ARG A 223 -8.85 -17.24 -18.37
N GLY A 224 -7.96 -17.05 -17.38
CA GLY A 224 -7.19 -15.82 -17.20
C GLY A 224 -6.29 -15.52 -18.38
N GLN A 225 -5.56 -16.52 -18.88
CA GLN A 225 -4.68 -16.38 -20.04
C GLN A 225 -5.47 -16.08 -21.32
N GLU A 226 -6.60 -16.77 -21.54
CA GLU A 226 -7.50 -16.51 -22.67
C GLU A 226 -8.04 -15.07 -22.63
N LEU A 227 -8.45 -14.57 -21.46
CA LEU A 227 -8.93 -13.20 -21.30
C LEU A 227 -7.84 -12.15 -21.50
N VAL A 228 -6.64 -12.40 -20.97
CA VAL A 228 -5.47 -11.53 -21.20
C VAL A 228 -5.21 -11.47 -22.69
N ALA A 229 -5.06 -12.60 -23.39
CA ALA A 229 -4.79 -12.65 -24.82
C ALA A 229 -5.88 -11.93 -25.66
N ALA A 230 -7.15 -12.04 -25.27
CA ALA A 230 -8.26 -11.38 -25.96
C ALA A 230 -8.25 -9.84 -25.84
N HIS A 231 -7.64 -9.29 -24.79
CA HIS A 231 -7.59 -7.84 -24.52
C HIS A 231 -6.17 -7.27 -24.62
N ASP A 232 -5.18 -8.10 -24.94
CA ASP A 232 -3.79 -7.69 -25.11
C ASP A 232 -3.60 -7.06 -26.49
N ALA A 233 -4.22 -5.90 -26.68
CA ALA A 233 -3.91 -5.04 -27.81
C ALA A 233 -2.56 -4.35 -27.55
N PRO A 234 -1.70 -4.19 -28.58
CA PRO A 234 -0.49 -3.40 -28.44
C PRO A 234 -0.86 -1.99 -27.96
N GLU A 235 -0.11 -1.50 -26.97
CA GLU A 235 -0.28 -0.16 -26.41
C GLU A 235 0.03 0.84 -27.53
N GLU A 236 -1.00 1.41 -28.15
CA GLU A 236 -0.81 2.49 -29.11
C GLU A 236 -0.17 3.67 -28.38
N ALA A 237 0.95 4.16 -28.93
CA ALA A 237 1.58 5.36 -28.40
C ALA A 237 0.51 6.47 -28.38
N PRO A 238 0.27 7.13 -27.23
CA PRO A 238 -0.71 8.20 -27.19
C PRO A 238 -0.34 9.23 -28.26
N PRO A 239 -1.33 9.81 -28.97
CA PRO A 239 -1.06 10.84 -29.95
C PRO A 239 -0.22 11.93 -29.29
N ALA A 240 0.74 12.49 -30.02
CA ALA A 240 1.63 13.53 -29.51
C ALA A 240 0.81 14.73 -29.02
N ALA A 241 0.48 14.72 -27.73
CA ALA A 241 -0.12 15.86 -27.05
C ALA A 241 0.97 16.94 -26.90
N PRO A 242 0.60 18.23 -26.87
CA PRO A 242 1.54 19.26 -26.47
C PRO A 242 2.16 18.86 -25.13
N GLN A 243 3.47 18.64 -25.12
CA GLN A 243 4.20 18.36 -23.90
C GLN A 243 4.13 19.62 -23.05
N ASN A 244 3.32 19.60 -22.00
CA ASN A 244 3.43 20.60 -20.96
C ASN A 244 4.84 20.48 -20.36
N ALA A 245 5.56 21.59 -20.30
CA ALA A 245 6.87 21.60 -19.67
C ALA A 245 6.72 21.16 -18.20
N ALA A 246 7.47 20.13 -17.80
CA ALA A 246 7.52 19.73 -16.40
C ALA A 246 8.11 20.88 -15.57
N VAL A 247 7.36 21.34 -14.57
CA VAL A 247 7.84 22.36 -13.64
C VAL A 247 8.41 21.67 -12.41
N ARG A 248 9.67 21.95 -12.10
CA ARG A 248 10.30 21.48 -10.86
C ARG A 248 10.06 22.51 -9.77
N THR A 249 9.32 22.13 -8.74
CA THR A 249 9.03 22.98 -7.58
C THR A 249 9.89 22.57 -6.40
N ASP A 250 10.57 23.54 -5.78
CA ASP A 250 11.25 23.33 -4.50
C ASP A 250 10.25 23.43 -3.35
N LEU A 251 10.02 22.31 -2.67
CA LEU A 251 9.13 22.20 -1.52
C LEU A 251 9.73 22.79 -0.23
N ALA A 252 11.02 23.17 -0.23
CA ALA A 252 11.77 23.47 0.97
C ALA A 252 11.68 22.32 1.99
N TRP A 253 12.02 21.10 1.52
CA TRP A 253 12.03 19.90 2.36
C TRP A 253 12.97 20.09 3.56
N PRO A 254 12.52 19.84 4.81
CA PRO A 254 13.34 20.07 5.98
C PRO A 254 14.65 19.29 5.95
N ASP A 255 15.76 19.97 6.23
CA ASP A 255 17.08 19.38 6.23
C ASP A 255 17.16 18.16 7.17
N GLY A 256 17.63 17.03 6.66
CA GLY A 256 17.77 15.79 7.44
C GLY A 256 16.43 15.17 7.87
N LEU A 257 15.30 15.51 7.22
CA LEU A 257 14.07 14.74 7.33
C LEU A 257 14.06 13.64 6.25
N PRO A 258 13.97 12.35 6.61
CA PRO A 258 13.85 11.29 5.61
C PRO A 258 12.57 11.43 4.78
N ASP A 259 12.62 11.03 3.52
CA ASP A 259 11.49 11.02 2.58
C ASP A 259 10.57 9.79 2.77
N GLY A 260 11.02 8.79 3.53
CA GLY A 260 10.30 7.55 3.76
C GLY A 260 10.89 6.71 4.88
N GLY A 261 10.38 5.48 4.98
CA GLY A 261 10.68 4.56 6.08
C GLY A 261 11.76 3.55 5.74
N ARG A 262 12.40 3.64 4.56
CA ARG A 262 13.35 2.64 4.07
C ARG A 262 14.50 2.41 5.05
N HIS A 263 14.94 3.49 5.69
CA HIS A 263 16.05 3.50 6.63
C HIS A 263 15.62 3.82 8.08
N GLY A 264 14.32 3.87 8.35
CA GLY A 264 13.77 4.24 9.64
C GLY A 264 13.12 5.63 9.63
N PHE A 265 11.95 5.74 10.25
CA PHE A 265 11.20 6.98 10.39
C PHE A 265 10.61 7.07 11.80
N THR A 266 11.02 8.08 12.56
CA THR A 266 10.69 8.19 13.99
C THR A 266 9.46 9.08 14.23
N PRO A 267 8.82 9.02 15.41
CA PRO A 267 7.80 10.00 15.80
C PRO A 267 8.29 11.46 15.73
N ALA A 268 9.58 11.71 15.98
CA ALA A 268 10.18 13.03 15.83
C ALA A 268 10.27 13.46 14.35
N HIS A 269 10.59 12.54 13.44
CA HIS A 269 10.52 12.80 12.00
C HIS A 269 9.09 13.15 11.57
N ARG A 270 8.09 12.39 12.04
CA ARG A 270 6.68 12.68 11.79
C ARG A 270 6.29 14.09 12.24
N ALA A 271 6.62 14.47 13.47
CA ALA A 271 6.30 15.80 13.99
C ALA A 271 6.91 16.93 13.14
N ARG A 272 8.15 16.74 12.65
CA ARG A 272 8.82 17.68 11.74
C ARG A 272 8.13 17.75 10.37
N LEU A 273 7.74 16.60 9.82
CA LEU A 273 6.98 16.54 8.57
C LEU A 273 5.63 17.25 8.70
N ASP A 274 4.86 16.92 9.75
CA ASP A 274 3.54 17.49 10.03
C ASP A 274 3.58 19.03 10.12
N ALA A 275 4.63 19.58 10.75
CA ALA A 275 4.82 21.01 10.84
C ALA A 275 5.16 21.69 9.49
N ALA A 276 5.83 20.97 8.58
CA ALA A 276 6.28 21.52 7.30
C ALA A 276 5.25 21.37 6.16
N LEU A 277 4.41 20.32 6.21
CA LEU A 277 3.42 19.99 5.18
C LEU A 277 2.53 21.17 4.74
N PRO A 278 2.00 22.04 5.64
CA PRO A 278 1.14 23.14 5.23
C PRO A 278 1.81 24.11 4.25
N ALA A 279 3.08 24.44 4.48
CA ALA A 279 3.85 25.35 3.62
C ALA A 279 4.27 24.67 2.30
N MET A 280 4.56 23.37 2.32
CA MET A 280 4.79 22.60 1.09
C MET A 280 3.55 22.56 0.21
N ALA A 281 2.38 22.35 0.82
CA ALA A 281 1.10 22.34 0.13
C ALA A 281 0.76 23.71 -0.49
N ASP A 282 1.07 24.81 0.19
CA ASP A 282 0.90 26.17 -0.34
C ASP A 282 1.76 26.36 -1.61
N ARG A 283 3.04 25.95 -1.57
CA ARG A 283 3.94 26.02 -2.73
C ARG A 283 3.44 25.20 -3.91
N LEU A 284 2.90 24.00 -3.65
CA LEU A 284 2.28 23.18 -4.70
C LEU A 284 1.06 23.87 -5.28
N ARG A 285 0.14 24.37 -4.43
CA ARG A 285 -1.07 25.07 -4.86
C ARG A 285 -0.77 26.22 -5.82
N ASP A 286 0.28 27.00 -5.54
CA ASP A 286 0.64 28.16 -6.36
C ASP A 286 1.03 27.78 -7.81
N HIS A 287 1.36 26.50 -8.06
CA HIS A 287 1.66 25.97 -9.39
C HIS A 287 0.47 25.29 -10.09
N LEU A 288 -0.65 25.07 -9.39
CA LEU A 288 -1.79 24.30 -9.92
C LEU A 288 -2.75 25.14 -10.78
N GLY A 289 -2.64 26.47 -10.74
CA GLY A 289 -3.49 27.37 -11.53
C GLY A 289 -4.99 27.08 -11.33
N ALA A 290 -5.73 26.84 -12.42
CA ALA A 290 -7.15 26.52 -12.40
C ALA A 290 -7.45 25.00 -12.36
N ALA A 291 -6.49 24.16 -11.98
CA ALA A 291 -6.68 22.72 -11.96
C ALA A 291 -7.83 22.31 -11.04
N ARG A 292 -8.78 21.56 -11.60
CA ARG A 292 -9.94 21.03 -10.87
C ARG A 292 -9.71 19.61 -10.34
N ARG A 293 -8.85 18.84 -10.98
CA ARG A 293 -8.49 17.48 -10.54
C ARG A 293 -6.99 17.35 -10.51
N VAL A 294 -6.47 16.94 -9.37
CA VAL A 294 -5.03 16.84 -9.13
C VAL A 294 -4.73 15.41 -8.73
N LEU A 295 -3.84 14.75 -9.48
CA LEU A 295 -3.29 13.47 -9.08
C LEU A 295 -1.88 13.70 -8.54
N VAL A 296 -1.65 13.31 -7.29
CA VAL A 296 -0.31 13.21 -6.71
C VAL A 296 0.13 11.76 -6.82
N LEU A 297 1.20 11.52 -7.58
CA LEU A 297 1.71 10.20 -7.89
C LEU A 297 2.99 9.93 -7.09
N GLY A 298 2.95 8.95 -6.19
CA GLY A 298 4.16 8.36 -5.60
C GLY A 298 4.88 7.43 -6.56
N ASN A 299 6.14 7.09 -6.28
CA ASN A 299 6.90 6.14 -7.08
C ASN A 299 7.30 4.90 -6.27
N GLU A 300 6.69 3.77 -6.63
CA GLU A 300 7.00 2.47 -6.06
C GLU A 300 6.95 2.46 -4.53
N GLU A 301 8.11 2.41 -3.86
CA GLU A 301 8.26 2.38 -2.39
C GLU A 301 8.05 3.76 -1.74
N LEU A 302 8.19 4.87 -2.48
CA LEU A 302 7.98 6.23 -1.96
C LEU A 302 6.50 6.60 -2.09
N MET A 303 5.68 5.97 -1.25
CA MET A 303 4.24 6.24 -1.19
C MET A 303 3.88 7.29 -0.14
N TYR A 304 4.56 7.29 1.01
CA TYR A 304 4.12 8.05 2.18
C TYR A 304 4.27 9.56 2.04
N ALA A 305 5.45 10.07 1.67
CA ALA A 305 5.64 11.52 1.50
C ALA A 305 4.68 12.10 0.44
N PRO A 306 4.51 11.50 -0.76
CA PRO A 306 3.50 11.96 -1.72
C PRO A 306 2.06 11.85 -1.19
N LEU A 307 1.71 10.81 -0.43
CA LEU A 307 0.40 10.70 0.22
C LEU A 307 0.15 11.83 1.21
N ARG A 308 1.14 12.15 2.07
CA ARG A 308 1.03 13.23 3.06
C ARG A 308 0.95 14.60 2.39
N LEU A 309 1.71 14.83 1.31
CA LEU A 309 1.62 16.04 0.49
C LEU A 309 0.25 16.15 -0.19
N ALA A 310 -0.27 15.05 -0.74
CA ALA A 310 -1.60 15.00 -1.32
C ALA A 310 -2.68 15.34 -0.30
N HIS A 311 -2.58 14.80 0.91
CA HIS A 311 -3.52 15.10 1.99
C HIS A 311 -3.47 16.57 2.43
N ALA A 312 -2.27 17.12 2.62
CA ALA A 312 -2.10 18.52 2.96
C ALA A 312 -2.61 19.45 1.84
N LEU A 313 -2.36 19.11 0.58
CA LEU A 313 -2.89 19.84 -0.57
C LEU A 313 -4.42 19.77 -0.64
N ASP A 314 -5.02 18.61 -0.42
CA ASP A 314 -6.48 18.43 -0.37
C ASP A 314 -7.10 19.32 0.72
N GLN A 315 -6.49 19.39 1.91
CA GLN A 315 -6.91 20.29 2.98
C GLN A 315 -6.77 21.78 2.63
N ARG A 316 -5.67 22.16 1.97
CA ARG A 316 -5.45 23.56 1.52
C ARG A 316 -6.44 23.98 0.46
N LEU A 317 -6.78 23.05 -0.44
CA LEU A 317 -7.81 23.29 -1.43
C LEU A 317 -9.17 23.32 -0.74
N GLY A 318 -9.49 22.47 0.23
CA GLY A 318 -10.78 22.46 0.93
C GLY A 318 -11.11 23.57 1.93
N ALA A 319 -10.26 24.59 2.05
CA ALA A 319 -10.58 25.86 2.73
C ALA A 319 -11.70 26.61 1.96
N PRO A 320 -12.31 27.69 2.50
CA PRO A 320 -13.50 28.36 1.92
C PRO A 320 -13.41 28.77 0.43
N ASP A 321 -12.21 28.77 -0.15
CA ASP A 321 -11.92 29.08 -1.56
C ASP A 321 -11.58 27.84 -2.44
N GLY A 322 -11.83 26.60 -1.99
CA GLY A 322 -11.66 25.41 -2.85
C GLY A 322 -12.37 24.11 -2.39
N PHE A 323 -11.76 22.95 -2.66
CA PHE A 323 -12.40 21.62 -2.73
C PHE A 323 -12.59 20.97 -1.36
N GLY A 324 -13.78 21.14 -0.77
CA GLY A 324 -14.10 20.80 0.63
C GLY A 324 -13.52 19.46 1.13
N ALA A 325 -12.99 19.49 2.36
CA ALA A 325 -12.41 18.33 3.02
C ALA A 325 -13.47 17.28 3.38
N LEU A 326 -13.24 16.02 2.99
CA LEU A 326 -13.92 14.86 3.60
C LEU A 326 -13.19 14.54 4.91
N ASP A 327 -13.91 14.51 6.03
CA ASP A 327 -13.30 14.08 7.30
C ASP A 327 -12.91 12.59 7.21
N ALA A 328 -11.76 12.21 7.77
CA ALA A 328 -11.18 10.89 7.54
C ALA A 328 -11.94 9.73 8.21
N GLU A 329 -12.68 10.01 9.30
CA GLU A 329 -13.49 9.01 10.04
C GLU A 329 -14.82 8.73 9.32
N ARG A 330 -15.56 9.76 8.91
CA ARG A 330 -16.70 9.60 7.98
C ARG A 330 -16.23 9.14 6.63
N ALA A 331 -15.05 9.49 6.11
CA ALA A 331 -14.63 9.02 4.79
C ALA A 331 -14.54 7.49 4.73
N ALA A 332 -14.03 6.84 5.78
CA ALA A 332 -14.01 5.37 5.87
C ALA A 332 -15.43 4.77 6.01
N GLU A 333 -16.31 5.42 6.80
CA GLU A 333 -17.70 4.99 6.99
C GLU A 333 -18.60 5.26 5.77
N THR A 334 -18.37 6.37 5.06
CA THR A 334 -19.12 6.83 3.88
C THR A 334 -18.68 6.05 2.65
N TRP A 335 -17.40 5.67 2.52
CA TRP A 335 -16.95 4.79 1.43
C TRP A 335 -17.60 3.40 1.50
N ALA A 336 -17.80 2.88 2.73
CA ALA A 336 -18.52 1.63 2.96
C ALA A 336 -20.03 1.75 2.65
N ALA A 337 -20.61 2.96 2.75
CA ALA A 337 -22.03 3.21 2.55
C ALA A 337 -22.42 3.57 1.10
N ASP A 338 -21.60 4.37 0.40
CA ASP A 338 -21.96 4.98 -0.90
C ASP A 338 -21.27 4.33 -2.12
N GLY A 339 -20.32 3.43 -1.89
CA GLY A 339 -19.49 2.87 -2.97
C GLY A 339 -18.69 3.97 -3.68
N ALA A 340 -17.97 3.62 -4.75
CA ALA A 340 -17.13 4.55 -5.51
C ALA A 340 -17.96 5.56 -6.34
N GLY A 341 -18.73 6.42 -5.67
CA GLY A 341 -19.35 7.59 -6.27
C GLY A 341 -18.25 8.51 -6.82
N HIS A 342 -18.25 8.69 -8.15
CA HIS A 342 -17.48 9.75 -8.79
C HIS A 342 -18.12 11.07 -8.38
N ASP A 343 -17.56 11.72 -7.38
CA ASP A 343 -17.85 13.11 -7.13
C ASP A 343 -17.24 13.93 -8.27
N ASP A 344 -18.09 14.48 -9.15
CA ASP A 344 -17.71 15.37 -10.27
C ASP A 344 -17.20 16.73 -9.77
N GLY A 345 -17.18 16.92 -8.44
CA GLY A 345 -16.52 18.01 -7.77
C GLY A 345 -15.00 17.97 -7.96
N PRO A 346 -14.34 19.11 -7.81
CA PRO A 346 -12.90 19.13 -7.94
C PRO A 346 -12.23 18.48 -6.71
N ALA A 347 -11.03 17.92 -6.89
CA ALA A 347 -10.51 16.89 -5.97
C ALA A 347 -9.01 16.63 -6.11
N VAL A 348 -8.36 16.33 -4.98
CA VAL A 348 -7.03 15.71 -4.98
C VAL A 348 -7.17 14.20 -4.83
N PHE A 349 -6.43 13.47 -5.65
CA PHE A 349 -6.29 12.03 -5.60
C PHE A 349 -4.82 11.67 -5.40
N PHE A 350 -4.59 10.56 -4.72
CA PHE A 350 -3.29 9.94 -4.56
C PHE A 350 -3.27 8.59 -5.28
N SER A 351 -2.18 8.33 -6.00
CA SER A 351 -1.84 6.98 -6.45
C SER A 351 -0.33 6.75 -6.43
N THR A 352 0.13 5.58 -6.84
CA THR A 352 1.56 5.29 -6.99
C THR A 352 1.82 4.41 -8.20
N THR A 353 3.06 4.43 -8.68
CA THR A 353 3.53 3.51 -9.70
C THR A 353 3.77 2.12 -9.12
N THR A 354 3.93 1.13 -10.00
CA THR A 354 4.24 -0.26 -9.62
C THR A 354 5.06 -0.94 -10.70
N ARG A 355 5.90 -1.89 -10.30
CA ARG A 355 6.58 -2.80 -11.24
C ARG A 355 5.73 -3.99 -11.68
N SER A 356 4.58 -4.24 -11.04
CA SER A 356 3.76 -5.40 -11.36
C SER A 356 2.88 -5.15 -12.60
N PRO A 357 3.01 -5.97 -13.66
CA PRO A 357 2.16 -5.83 -14.83
C PRO A 357 0.75 -6.41 -14.56
N VAL A 358 -0.24 -5.57 -14.77
CA VAL A 358 -1.67 -5.87 -14.64
C VAL A 358 -2.31 -5.57 -15.99
N LEU A 359 -3.31 -6.37 -16.37
CA LEU A 359 -4.08 -6.11 -17.58
C LEU A 359 -4.92 -4.86 -17.35
N ALA A 360 -4.79 -3.88 -18.25
CA ALA A 360 -5.73 -2.78 -18.35
C ALA A 360 -6.79 -3.12 -19.41
N VAL A 361 -8.05 -2.83 -19.10
CA VAL A 361 -9.18 -3.06 -20.00
C VAL A 361 -10.09 -1.84 -19.93
N ASP A 362 -10.28 -1.14 -21.03
CA ASP A 362 -11.21 -0.01 -21.10
C ASP A 362 -12.68 -0.49 -21.10
N ASP A 363 -13.11 -1.01 -19.96
CA ASP A 363 -14.47 -1.42 -19.66
C ASP A 363 -14.91 -0.70 -18.38
N PRO A 364 -16.08 -0.02 -18.37
CA PRO A 364 -16.57 0.68 -17.19
C PRO A 364 -16.75 -0.19 -15.93
N GLY A 365 -16.88 -1.51 -16.10
CA GLY A 365 -16.98 -2.47 -15.01
C GLY A 365 -15.64 -3.02 -14.51
N TYR A 366 -14.51 -2.63 -15.09
CA TYR A 366 -13.18 -3.13 -14.76
C TYR A 366 -12.33 -2.11 -13.98
N ALA A 367 -11.48 -2.61 -13.08
CA ALA A 367 -10.77 -1.79 -12.10
C ALA A 367 -9.72 -0.86 -12.73
N LEU A 368 -8.95 -1.37 -13.69
CA LEU A 368 -7.79 -0.70 -14.25
C LEU A 368 -8.05 -0.48 -15.75
N ARG A 369 -8.45 0.74 -16.12
CA ARG A 369 -8.95 1.00 -17.47
C ARG A 369 -7.86 1.42 -18.43
N THR A 370 -6.95 2.26 -17.95
CA THR A 370 -5.76 2.69 -18.68
C THR A 370 -4.49 2.26 -17.97
N ARG A 371 -3.39 2.26 -18.73
CA ARG A 371 -2.04 1.99 -18.25
C ARG A 371 -1.10 2.96 -18.94
N LEU A 372 -0.15 3.49 -18.17
CA LEU A 372 1.04 4.16 -18.68
C LEU A 372 2.24 3.28 -18.38
N THR A 373 2.99 2.92 -19.41
CA THR A 373 4.23 2.15 -19.29
C THR A 373 5.44 3.05 -19.52
N PHE A 374 6.41 3.01 -18.62
CA PHE A 374 7.64 3.82 -18.71
C PHE A 374 8.86 3.04 -18.18
N PRO A 375 10.10 3.38 -18.57
CA PRO A 375 11.30 2.70 -18.06
C PRO A 375 11.44 2.83 -16.54
N ALA A 376 12.07 1.85 -15.90
CA ALA A 376 12.56 2.01 -14.54
C ALA A 376 13.51 3.21 -14.44
N HIS A 377 13.42 3.94 -13.34
CA HIS A 377 14.34 5.04 -13.03
C HIS A 377 15.57 4.54 -12.26
N ASP A 378 15.56 3.28 -11.84
CA ASP A 378 16.56 2.61 -11.01
C ASP A 378 17.04 1.30 -11.67
N ASP A 379 18.08 0.70 -11.09
CA ASP A 379 18.61 -0.62 -11.45
C ASP A 379 18.09 -1.67 -10.45
N PRO A 380 16.84 -2.16 -10.60
CA PRO A 380 16.26 -3.05 -9.61
C PRO A 380 16.94 -4.42 -9.68
N ALA A 381 16.95 -5.15 -8.56
CA ALA A 381 17.57 -6.47 -8.46
C ALA A 381 16.95 -7.53 -9.39
N ASP A 382 15.72 -7.31 -9.88
CA ASP A 382 15.02 -8.17 -10.84
C ASP A 382 15.30 -7.81 -12.33
N GLY A 383 16.21 -6.85 -12.58
CA GLY A 383 16.68 -6.47 -13.91
C GLY A 383 15.92 -5.30 -14.54
N PRO A 384 16.41 -4.74 -15.67
CA PRO A 384 15.75 -3.62 -16.34
C PRO A 384 14.33 -4.03 -16.76
N GLY A 385 13.33 -3.38 -16.15
CA GLY A 385 11.93 -3.71 -16.36
C GLY A 385 11.07 -2.46 -16.43
N PRO A 386 9.96 -2.48 -17.19
CA PRO A 386 9.04 -1.37 -17.21
C PRO A 386 8.43 -1.12 -15.82
N ARG A 387 7.95 0.10 -15.64
CA ARG A 387 7.08 0.53 -14.55
C ARG A 387 5.74 0.94 -15.13
N HIS A 388 4.72 0.83 -14.29
CA HIS A 388 3.35 1.05 -14.66
C HIS A 388 2.69 2.05 -13.72
N ALA A 389 1.89 2.96 -14.28
CA ALA A 389 0.84 3.66 -13.57
C ALA A 389 -0.49 3.24 -14.21
N TYR A 390 -1.53 3.04 -13.40
CA TYR A 390 -2.84 2.57 -13.87
C TYR A 390 -3.93 3.57 -13.56
N ASN A 391 -5.05 3.43 -14.30
CA ASN A 391 -6.44 3.91 -14.16
C ASN A 391 -6.94 4.73 -15.33
#